data_AF-D1ZRF1-F1
#
_entry.id   AF-D1ZRF1-F1
#
_cell.length_a   1.000
_cell.length_b   1.000
_cell.length_c   1.000
_cell.angle_alpha   90.00
_cell.angle_beta   90.00
_cell.angle_gamma   90.00
#
_symmetry.space_group_name_H-M   'P 1'
#
loop_
_entity.id
_entity.type
_entity.pdbx_description
1 polymer ?
#
loop_
_entity_poly.entity_id
_entity_poly.type
_entity_poly.pdbx_seq_one_letter_code
_entity_poly.pdbx_strand_id
1 'polypeptide(L)'
;MGQVLSEEKPAPLSHEEIVKELANIFAEKCFTSLELYSLKQVFKSLADHEQRVGYLKEGTVAKYLKVPGILDVSAVLFQMASYIAAFPFLEDAPAVLGLEQMVIVITLVTDRYRRVLGKRAADKTKLLFKSLAVYDRKFAKPAVDTPSHSKNAREQIGSDGQGLDNDELVLAAFDALGHVGSKKQQNMPAAHGAMIPGDNFRKLIMLLLLVAPLDGQDSLDSDPDRVTGAGLQSLRTAAESILAAFLDVEQNPGIEYHRFNKVIAGCLPFLFQGLAPLFEHFLFSKELDFHKGKGDTFRSPVMPPEPRQPLLQDTGSIMNASILSQMSFFIPGSFLFRRIRLLYAGDLDGFSMGSFETKVFNWRAPTILLVSGTRLLDESDHHSNGSVPAFWASLPPRRFPPGSSGEGERLAFGVYIFEPWKLTHRECFGGEETILFQLEPIHDLFRASPLNKDYVSFTRPSASTSHAGVSFGCPPPKPSQAYRRSGMIPLGPVSLMLDGSFEYGCFTHDYASSGGAFQTSMVREYNFQERLTLKAWRSGAAAGTRKQGTKQNNGRGKQEKLKLEGESTWGRATLKPTEHY
;
A
#
# COMPACT_ATOMS: atom_id res chain seq x y z
N MET A 1 -1.36 -63.83 34.88
CA MET A 1 -0.51 -63.35 33.77
C MET A 1 -1.11 -62.05 33.28
N GLY A 2 -0.49 -60.90 33.58
CA GLY A 2 -1.00 -59.60 33.18
C GLY A 2 -0.59 -59.32 31.74
N GLN A 3 -1.53 -59.50 30.79
CA GLN A 3 -1.35 -59.01 29.43
C GLN A 3 -1.50 -57.49 29.47
N VAL A 4 -0.37 -56.80 29.37
CA VAL A 4 -0.33 -55.36 29.10
C VAL A 4 -0.84 -55.19 27.67
N LEU A 5 -2.07 -54.72 27.54
CA LEU A 5 -2.63 -54.24 26.27
C LEU A 5 -1.68 -53.19 25.75
N SER A 6 -0.93 -53.55 24.70
CA SER A 6 -0.12 -52.61 23.96
C SER A 6 -1.09 -51.67 23.27
N GLU A 7 -1.26 -50.48 23.81
CA GLU A 7 -1.94 -49.38 23.12
C GLU A 7 -1.18 -49.16 21.81
N GLU A 8 -1.77 -49.61 20.70
CA GLU A 8 -1.38 -49.22 19.35
C GLU A 8 -1.43 -47.70 19.33
N LYS A 9 -0.25 -47.07 19.33
CA LYS A 9 -0.17 -45.62 19.11
C LYS A 9 -0.82 -45.35 17.76
N PRO A 10 -1.86 -44.50 17.69
CA PRO A 10 -2.53 -44.20 16.43
C PRO A 10 -1.48 -43.73 15.42
N ALA A 11 -1.57 -44.26 14.20
CA ALA A 11 -0.66 -43.88 13.12
C ALA A 11 -0.67 -42.35 12.98
N PRO A 12 0.50 -41.72 12.78
CA PRO A 12 0.55 -40.28 12.57
C PRO A 12 -0.28 -39.93 11.34
N LEU A 13 -1.15 -38.92 11.48
CA LEU A 13 -1.97 -38.41 10.39
C LEU A 13 -1.06 -37.99 9.22
N SER A 14 -1.48 -38.33 8.00
CA SER A 14 -0.84 -37.86 6.78
C SER A 14 -0.97 -36.34 6.63
N HIS A 15 -0.07 -35.71 5.87
CA HIS A 15 -0.17 -34.27 5.58
C HIS A 15 -1.54 -33.91 4.96
N GLU A 16 -2.07 -34.77 4.08
CA GLU A 16 -3.38 -34.57 3.45
C GLU A 16 -4.52 -34.58 4.46
N GLU A 17 -4.51 -35.50 5.43
CA GLU A 17 -5.51 -35.55 6.50
C GLU A 17 -5.48 -34.29 7.38
N ILE A 18 -4.28 -33.81 7.71
CA ILE A 18 -4.09 -32.58 8.52
C ILE A 18 -4.56 -31.34 7.75
N VAL A 19 -4.22 -31.23 6.46
CA VAL A 19 -4.70 -30.13 5.59
C VAL A 19 -6.22 -30.14 5.50
N LYS A 20 -6.83 -31.32 5.35
CA LYS A 20 -8.28 -31.48 5.34
C LYS A 20 -8.93 -31.09 6.67
N GLU A 21 -8.32 -31.46 7.79
CA GLU A 21 -8.78 -31.05 9.12
C GLU A 21 -8.73 -29.53 9.28
N LEU A 22 -7.63 -28.90 8.90
CA LEU A 22 -7.50 -27.44 8.94
C LEU A 22 -8.53 -26.75 8.04
N ALA A 23 -8.73 -27.25 6.82
CA ALA A 23 -9.74 -26.74 5.90
C ALA A 23 -11.15 -26.84 6.50
N ASN A 24 -11.47 -27.92 7.23
CA ASN A 24 -12.74 -28.07 7.92
C ASN A 24 -12.90 -27.05 9.07
N ILE A 25 -11.85 -26.84 9.87
CA ILE A 25 -11.85 -25.83 10.95
C ILE A 25 -12.09 -24.43 10.36
N PHE A 26 -11.40 -24.09 9.27
CA PHE A 26 -11.62 -22.82 8.57
C PHE A 26 -13.02 -22.74 7.98
N ALA A 27 -13.50 -23.79 7.31
CA ALA A 27 -14.86 -23.83 6.76
C ALA A 27 -15.90 -23.50 7.84
N GLU A 28 -15.84 -24.16 8.98
CA GLU A 28 -16.79 -24.02 10.08
C GLU A 28 -16.71 -22.65 10.79
N LYS A 29 -15.50 -22.12 11.04
CA LYS A 29 -15.31 -20.91 11.86
C LYS A 29 -15.23 -19.61 11.06
N CYS A 30 -14.85 -19.68 9.78
CA CYS A 30 -14.59 -18.49 8.95
C CYS A 30 -15.71 -18.17 7.96
N PHE A 31 -16.60 -19.10 7.67
CA PHE A 31 -17.65 -18.95 6.67
C PHE A 31 -19.03 -19.26 7.23
N THR A 32 -20.04 -18.61 6.67
CA THR A 32 -21.44 -18.95 6.89
C THR A 32 -21.82 -20.18 6.06
N SER A 33 -22.89 -20.87 6.46
CA SER A 33 -23.42 -22.01 5.68
C SER A 33 -23.77 -21.63 4.24
N LEU A 34 -24.22 -20.39 4.01
CA LEU A 34 -24.54 -19.88 2.67
C LEU A 34 -23.28 -19.70 1.83
N GLU A 35 -22.22 -19.09 2.39
CA GLU A 35 -20.93 -18.93 1.70
C GLU A 35 -20.31 -20.29 1.36
N LEU A 36 -20.37 -21.26 2.27
CA LEU A 36 -19.87 -22.63 2.00
C LEU A 36 -20.67 -23.33 0.91
N TYR A 37 -21.99 -23.16 0.90
CA TYR A 37 -22.84 -23.70 -0.17
C TYR A 37 -22.47 -23.07 -1.52
N SER A 38 -22.37 -21.74 -1.59
CA SER A 38 -21.94 -21.01 -2.78
C SER A 38 -20.57 -21.49 -3.26
N LEU A 39 -19.59 -21.60 -2.35
CA LEU A 39 -18.24 -22.03 -2.69
C LEU A 39 -18.23 -23.43 -3.30
N LYS A 40 -18.96 -24.38 -2.71
CA LYS A 40 -19.08 -25.75 -3.23
C LYS A 40 -19.71 -25.76 -4.62
N GLN A 41 -20.75 -24.95 -4.84
CA GLN A 41 -21.42 -24.83 -6.12
C GLN A 41 -20.53 -24.22 -7.19
N VAL A 42 -19.88 -23.09 -6.87
CA VAL A 42 -18.92 -22.43 -7.75
C VAL A 42 -17.78 -23.38 -8.10
N PHE A 43 -17.18 -24.03 -7.10
CA PHE A 43 -16.12 -25.02 -7.32
C PHE A 43 -16.59 -26.14 -8.25
N LYS A 44 -17.74 -26.76 -7.98
CA LYS A 44 -18.29 -27.83 -8.83
C LYS A 44 -18.54 -27.38 -10.27
N SER A 45 -18.94 -26.12 -10.47
CA SER A 45 -19.19 -25.55 -11.81
C SER A 45 -17.91 -25.26 -12.60
N LEU A 46 -16.78 -25.06 -11.90
CA LEU A 46 -15.51 -24.67 -12.50
C LEU A 46 -14.49 -25.81 -12.57
N ALA A 47 -14.62 -26.81 -11.70
CA ALA A 47 -13.62 -27.86 -11.54
C ALA A 47 -13.59 -28.84 -12.71
N ASP A 48 -12.38 -29.09 -13.21
CA ASP A 48 -12.10 -30.26 -14.04
C ASP A 48 -12.01 -31.49 -13.13
N HIS A 49 -12.33 -32.66 -13.67
CA HIS A 49 -12.36 -33.91 -12.91
C HIS A 49 -11.40 -34.93 -13.50
N GLU A 50 -10.51 -35.44 -12.66
CA GLU A 50 -9.62 -36.56 -12.98
C GLU A 50 -9.70 -37.59 -11.87
N GLN A 51 -10.00 -38.85 -12.20
CA GLN A 51 -10.13 -39.94 -11.22
C GLN A 51 -11.04 -39.62 -10.01
N ARG A 52 -12.12 -38.85 -10.22
CA ARG A 52 -13.07 -38.34 -9.21
C ARG A 52 -12.57 -37.22 -8.30
N VAL A 53 -11.35 -36.73 -8.51
CA VAL A 53 -10.84 -35.54 -7.82
C VAL A 53 -11.12 -34.33 -8.69
N GLY A 54 -11.82 -33.35 -8.11
CA GLY A 54 -12.07 -32.05 -8.76
C GLY A 54 -10.91 -31.10 -8.49
N TYR A 55 -10.47 -30.35 -9.50
CA TYR A 55 -9.42 -29.35 -9.35
C TYR A 55 -9.62 -28.13 -10.27
N LEU A 56 -9.08 -26.98 -9.86
CA LEU A 56 -9.10 -25.76 -10.67
C LEU A 56 -7.76 -25.55 -11.40
N LYS A 57 -7.84 -25.24 -12.69
CA LYS A 57 -6.68 -24.85 -13.51
C LYS A 57 -6.49 -23.33 -13.51
N GLU A 58 -5.28 -22.89 -13.83
CA GLU A 58 -4.91 -21.48 -13.96
C GLU A 58 -5.91 -20.69 -14.80
N GLY A 59 -6.13 -21.11 -16.06
CA GLY A 59 -7.02 -20.41 -16.98
C GLY A 59 -8.46 -20.32 -16.47
N THR A 60 -8.93 -21.31 -15.70
CA THR A 60 -10.26 -21.31 -15.09
C THR A 60 -10.36 -20.27 -13.98
N VAL A 61 -9.36 -20.20 -13.09
CA VAL A 61 -9.30 -19.20 -12.01
C VAL A 61 -9.24 -17.79 -12.59
N ALA A 62 -8.32 -17.54 -13.53
CA ALA A 62 -8.17 -16.22 -14.15
C ALA A 62 -9.43 -15.77 -14.91
N LYS A 63 -10.06 -16.68 -15.65
CA LYS A 63 -11.32 -16.41 -16.35
C LYS A 63 -12.48 -16.15 -15.40
N TYR A 64 -12.59 -16.91 -14.30
CA TYR A 64 -13.65 -16.73 -13.31
C TYR A 64 -13.53 -15.39 -12.58
N LEU A 65 -12.31 -15.04 -12.17
CA LEU A 65 -11.99 -13.75 -11.55
C LEU A 65 -11.98 -12.59 -12.55
N LYS A 66 -12.15 -12.87 -13.85
CA LYS A 66 -12.15 -11.88 -14.95
C LYS A 66 -10.89 -11.02 -14.96
N VAL A 67 -9.76 -11.68 -14.75
CA VAL A 67 -8.44 -11.02 -14.82
C VAL A 67 -8.18 -10.62 -16.27
N PRO A 68 -7.91 -9.32 -16.56
CA PRO A 68 -7.64 -8.88 -17.92
C PRO A 68 -6.37 -9.51 -18.47
N GLY A 69 -6.48 -10.24 -19.60
CA GLY A 69 -5.34 -10.95 -20.20
C GLY A 69 -4.16 -10.05 -20.59
N ILE A 70 -4.42 -8.76 -20.86
CA ILE A 70 -3.38 -7.76 -21.17
C ILE A 70 -2.37 -7.52 -20.02
N LEU A 71 -2.73 -7.91 -18.78
CA LEU A 71 -1.83 -7.80 -17.63
C LEU A 71 -0.83 -8.95 -17.52
N ASP A 72 -1.10 -10.08 -18.21
CA ASP A 72 -0.25 -11.28 -18.17
C ASP A 72 0.09 -11.76 -16.74
N VAL A 73 -0.84 -11.58 -15.79
CA VAL A 73 -0.65 -11.85 -14.35
C VAL A 73 -1.21 -13.21 -13.90
N SER A 74 -1.88 -13.93 -14.80
CA SER A 74 -2.58 -15.19 -14.51
C SER A 74 -1.68 -16.23 -13.82
N ALA A 75 -0.50 -16.48 -14.39
CA ALA A 75 0.45 -17.44 -13.85
C ALA A 75 0.96 -17.03 -12.45
N VAL A 76 1.21 -15.74 -12.23
CA VAL A 76 1.65 -15.19 -10.93
C VAL A 76 0.56 -15.37 -9.88
N LEU A 77 -0.69 -15.06 -10.21
CA LEU A 77 -1.83 -15.20 -9.32
C LEU A 77 -2.10 -16.68 -8.97
N PHE A 78 -1.99 -17.56 -9.96
CA PHE A 78 -2.18 -19.00 -9.76
C PHE A 78 -1.04 -19.64 -8.97
N GLN A 79 0.21 -19.23 -9.20
CA GLN A 79 1.36 -19.62 -8.39
C GLN A 79 1.13 -19.21 -6.93
N MET A 80 0.73 -17.95 -6.71
CA MET A 80 0.44 -17.43 -5.36
C MET A 80 -0.64 -18.28 -4.66
N ALA A 81 -1.76 -18.55 -5.34
CA ALA A 81 -2.84 -19.37 -4.80
C ALA A 81 -2.40 -20.82 -4.54
N SER A 82 -1.68 -21.45 -5.47
CA SER A 82 -1.21 -22.84 -5.35
C SER A 82 -0.17 -23.01 -4.24
N TYR A 83 0.66 -22.00 -3.99
CA TYR A 83 1.57 -22.00 -2.86
C TYR A 83 0.82 -21.85 -1.53
N ILE A 84 -0.12 -20.90 -1.45
CA ILE A 84 -0.93 -20.69 -0.24
C ILE A 84 -1.79 -21.93 0.07
N ALA A 85 -2.26 -22.64 -0.95
CA ALA A 85 -3.01 -23.89 -0.81
C ALA A 85 -2.25 -25.03 -0.12
N ALA A 86 -0.91 -24.99 -0.10
CA ALA A 86 -0.09 -25.97 0.62
C ALA A 86 -0.02 -25.71 2.13
N PHE A 87 -0.58 -24.61 2.63
CA PHE A 87 -0.57 -24.26 4.05
C PHE A 87 -1.27 -25.34 4.91
N PRO A 88 -0.65 -25.81 6.04
CA PRO A 88 0.55 -25.27 6.69
C PRO A 88 1.88 -25.90 6.21
N PHE A 89 1.85 -26.94 5.39
CA PHE A 89 3.03 -27.63 4.85
C PHE A 89 3.55 -26.97 3.57
N LEU A 90 4.11 -25.75 3.71
CA LEU A 90 4.54 -24.95 2.55
C LEU A 90 5.65 -25.61 1.70
N GLU A 91 6.33 -26.63 2.21
CA GLU A 91 7.29 -27.45 1.47
C GLU A 91 6.65 -28.30 0.36
N ASP A 92 5.35 -28.60 0.49
CA ASP A 92 4.58 -29.39 -0.47
C ASP A 92 4.03 -28.51 -1.62
N ALA A 93 4.37 -27.21 -1.64
CA ALA A 93 3.97 -26.29 -2.70
C ALA A 93 4.68 -26.60 -4.04
N PRO A 94 4.01 -26.38 -5.19
CA PRO A 94 2.63 -25.93 -5.34
C PRO A 94 1.60 -27.05 -5.14
N ALA A 95 0.52 -26.76 -4.41
CA ALA A 95 -0.59 -27.69 -4.22
C ALA A 95 -1.64 -27.58 -5.34
N VAL A 96 -2.29 -28.70 -5.66
CA VAL A 96 -3.44 -28.74 -6.57
C VAL A 96 -4.64 -28.04 -5.92
N LEU A 97 -5.29 -27.13 -6.62
CA LEU A 97 -6.42 -26.36 -6.11
C LEU A 97 -7.73 -27.18 -6.09
N GLY A 98 -7.83 -28.09 -5.13
CA GLY A 98 -9.07 -28.77 -4.74
C GLY A 98 -9.99 -27.89 -3.90
N LEU A 99 -11.11 -28.44 -3.43
CA LEU A 99 -12.10 -27.69 -2.66
C LEU A 99 -11.53 -27.26 -1.29
N GLU A 100 -10.88 -28.19 -0.59
CA GLU A 100 -10.22 -27.97 0.69
C GLU A 100 -9.13 -26.90 0.57
N GLN A 101 -8.33 -26.97 -0.49
CA GLN A 101 -7.29 -25.98 -0.78
C GLN A 101 -7.89 -24.61 -1.07
N MET A 102 -9.00 -24.54 -1.80
CA MET A 102 -9.70 -23.27 -2.05
C MET A 102 -10.24 -22.64 -0.75
N VAL A 103 -10.73 -23.45 0.20
CA VAL A 103 -11.11 -22.95 1.53
C VAL A 103 -9.92 -22.31 2.22
N ILE A 104 -8.75 -22.94 2.19
CA ILE A 104 -7.52 -22.41 2.80
C ILE A 104 -7.10 -21.10 2.12
N VAL A 105 -7.03 -21.09 0.79
CA VAL A 105 -6.63 -19.91 -0.01
C VAL A 105 -7.55 -18.73 0.29
N ILE A 106 -8.86 -18.92 0.20
CA ILE A 106 -9.82 -17.84 0.47
C ILE A 106 -9.69 -17.36 1.92
N THR A 107 -9.56 -18.27 2.89
CA THR A 107 -9.43 -17.90 4.32
C THR A 107 -8.20 -17.04 4.60
N LEU A 108 -7.06 -17.36 3.97
CA LEU A 108 -5.79 -16.65 4.15
C LEU A 108 -5.76 -15.32 3.37
N VAL A 109 -6.23 -15.32 2.12
CA VAL A 109 -6.24 -14.11 1.28
C VAL A 109 -7.24 -13.07 1.81
N THR A 110 -8.38 -13.49 2.34
CA THR A 110 -9.43 -12.59 2.89
C THR A 110 -9.25 -12.23 4.37
N ASP A 111 -8.12 -12.59 4.98
CA ASP A 111 -7.82 -12.35 6.41
C ASP A 111 -8.78 -13.01 7.42
N ARG A 112 -9.66 -13.90 6.97
CA ARG A 112 -10.64 -14.59 7.83
C ARG A 112 -9.97 -15.59 8.79
N TYR A 113 -8.73 -16.01 8.50
CA TYR A 113 -7.92 -16.88 9.37
C TYR A 113 -7.71 -16.32 10.79
N ARG A 114 -7.77 -14.99 10.96
CA ARG A 114 -7.62 -14.33 12.29
C ARG A 114 -8.67 -14.78 13.30
N ARG A 115 -9.81 -15.32 12.85
CA ARG A 115 -10.85 -15.93 13.71
C ARG A 115 -10.40 -17.24 14.37
N VAL A 116 -9.41 -17.92 13.78
CA VAL A 116 -8.93 -19.23 14.22
C VAL A 116 -7.51 -19.15 14.79
N LEU A 117 -6.59 -18.49 14.09
CA LEU A 117 -5.15 -18.48 14.43
C LEU A 117 -4.77 -17.41 15.47
N GLY A 118 -5.75 -16.67 16.00
CA GLY A 118 -5.53 -15.61 17.00
C GLY A 118 -4.86 -14.35 16.46
N LYS A 119 -4.76 -13.31 17.29
CA LYS A 119 -4.18 -12.01 16.92
C LYS A 119 -2.65 -12.02 16.82
N ARG A 120 -1.98 -13.00 17.45
CA ARG A 120 -0.51 -13.06 17.50
C ARG A 120 0.08 -13.38 16.12
N ALA A 121 -0.55 -14.30 15.39
CA ALA A 121 -0.24 -14.63 14.01
C ALA A 121 -0.85 -13.65 12.98
N ALA A 122 -0.90 -12.35 13.29
CA ALA A 122 -1.64 -11.40 12.47
C ALA A 122 -1.02 -11.15 11.09
N ASP A 123 0.28 -11.39 10.92
CA ASP A 123 1.00 -10.96 9.73
C ASP A 123 1.24 -12.09 8.72
N LYS A 124 0.58 -11.99 7.57
CA LYS A 124 0.75 -12.89 6.42
C LYS A 124 1.78 -12.40 5.41
N THR A 125 2.47 -11.29 5.66
CA THR A 125 3.44 -10.68 4.73
C THR A 125 4.52 -11.67 4.32
N LYS A 126 5.00 -12.51 5.26
CA LYS A 126 5.96 -13.59 4.97
C LYS A 126 5.39 -14.66 4.05
N LEU A 127 4.15 -15.09 4.28
CA LEU A 127 3.47 -16.06 3.42
C LEU A 127 3.28 -15.50 2.00
N LEU A 128 2.88 -14.22 1.88
CA LEU A 128 2.75 -13.53 0.60
C LEU A 128 4.08 -13.38 -0.12
N PHE A 129 5.17 -13.10 0.60
CA PHE A 129 6.49 -13.08 0.00
C PHE A 129 6.85 -14.46 -0.57
N LYS A 130 6.75 -15.50 0.26
CA LYS A 130 7.11 -16.87 -0.14
C LYS A 130 6.29 -17.37 -1.33
N SER A 131 5.00 -17.02 -1.39
CA SER A 131 4.11 -17.42 -2.48
C SER A 131 4.41 -16.74 -3.82
N LEU A 132 5.18 -15.64 -3.81
CA LEU A 132 5.61 -14.89 -4.99
C LEU A 132 7.10 -15.09 -5.32
N ALA A 133 7.87 -15.60 -4.37
CA ALA A 133 9.31 -15.80 -4.52
C ALA A 133 9.63 -16.98 -5.43
N VAL A 134 10.77 -16.87 -6.10
CA VAL A 134 11.43 -17.97 -6.81
C VAL A 134 12.73 -18.26 -6.08
N TYR A 135 13.07 -19.55 -5.99
CA TYR A 135 14.30 -20.02 -5.38
C TYR A 135 15.31 -20.32 -6.49
N ASP A 136 16.34 -19.48 -6.60
CA ASP A 136 17.44 -19.73 -7.53
C ASP A 136 18.73 -20.02 -6.77
N ARG A 137 19.23 -21.25 -6.95
CA ARG A 137 20.47 -21.73 -6.33
C ARG A 137 21.68 -20.92 -6.76
N LYS A 138 21.65 -20.23 -7.91
CA LYS A 138 22.78 -19.41 -8.39
C LYS A 138 22.99 -18.16 -7.55
N PHE A 139 21.95 -17.65 -6.91
CA PHE A 139 22.01 -16.45 -6.06
C PHE A 139 22.12 -16.77 -4.56
N ALA A 140 22.02 -18.05 -4.18
CA ALA A 140 22.40 -18.48 -2.85
C ALA A 140 23.90 -18.19 -2.69
N LYS A 141 24.23 -17.06 -2.04
CA LYS A 141 25.61 -16.70 -1.69
C LYS A 141 26.26 -17.95 -1.10
N PRO A 142 27.37 -18.48 -1.67
CA PRO A 142 28.03 -19.63 -1.08
C PRO A 142 28.42 -19.24 0.34
N ALA A 143 28.00 -20.05 1.32
CA ALA A 143 28.39 -19.88 2.70
C ALA A 143 29.92 -19.90 2.74
N VAL A 144 30.54 -18.72 2.78
CA VAL A 144 32.00 -18.61 2.84
C VAL A 144 32.39 -19.13 4.22
N ASP A 145 33.01 -20.32 4.23
CA ASP A 145 33.70 -20.91 5.38
C ASP A 145 34.77 -19.92 5.86
N THR A 146 34.36 -18.98 6.72
CA THR A 146 35.28 -18.01 7.29
C THR A 146 35.78 -18.58 8.61
N PRO A 147 37.09 -18.84 8.77
CA PRO A 147 37.62 -19.57 9.90
C PRO A 147 37.41 -18.80 11.21
N SER A 148 37.07 -19.57 12.24
CA SER A 148 36.70 -19.18 13.59
C SER A 148 37.70 -18.24 14.29
N HIS A 149 37.70 -16.93 14.00
CA HIS A 149 38.29 -15.91 14.90
C HIS A 149 37.70 -14.51 14.68
N SER A 150 36.43 -14.31 15.06
CA SER A 150 35.92 -13.00 15.55
C SER A 150 34.43 -13.15 15.91
N LYS A 151 34.11 -13.22 17.21
CA LYS A 151 32.74 -13.42 17.70
C LYS A 151 31.77 -12.26 17.41
N ASN A 152 32.23 -11.14 16.84
CA ASN A 152 31.37 -9.98 16.60
C ASN A 152 30.95 -9.81 15.13
N ALA A 153 31.49 -10.58 14.18
CA ALA A 153 31.08 -10.51 12.76
C ALA A 153 29.95 -11.48 12.40
N ARG A 154 29.57 -12.39 13.31
CA ARG A 154 28.54 -13.41 13.04
C ARG A 154 27.11 -12.87 13.10
N GLU A 155 26.90 -11.66 13.59
CA GLU A 155 25.55 -11.08 13.68
C GLU A 155 25.06 -10.39 12.39
N GLN A 156 25.95 -10.05 11.44
CA GLN A 156 25.51 -9.31 10.23
C GLN A 156 25.38 -10.14 8.95
N ILE A 157 26.04 -11.30 8.81
CA ILE A 157 26.05 -12.04 7.53
C ILE A 157 24.96 -13.13 7.45
N GLY A 158 24.21 -13.37 8.52
CA GLY A 158 23.21 -14.45 8.59
C GLY A 158 21.75 -14.01 8.80
N SER A 159 21.43 -12.72 8.63
CA SER A 159 20.11 -12.19 9.02
C SER A 159 18.97 -12.60 8.07
N ASP A 160 19.24 -12.69 6.77
CA ASP A 160 18.16 -12.87 5.77
C ASP A 160 17.52 -14.27 5.83
N GLY A 161 18.33 -15.31 6.06
CA GLY A 161 17.84 -16.68 6.20
C GLY A 161 17.04 -16.91 7.49
N GLN A 162 17.53 -16.38 8.61
CA GLN A 162 16.87 -16.54 9.92
C GLN A 162 15.48 -15.91 9.94
N GLY A 163 15.27 -14.84 9.18
CA GLY A 163 13.98 -14.17 9.07
C GLY A 163 12.89 -15.02 8.43
N LEU A 164 13.22 -15.95 7.53
CA LEU A 164 12.24 -16.73 6.77
C LEU A 164 11.85 -18.06 7.41
N ASP A 165 12.72 -18.63 8.26
CA ASP A 165 12.51 -19.96 8.83
C ASP A 165 11.39 -19.97 9.88
N ASN A 166 11.34 -19.00 10.80
CA ASN A 166 10.34 -18.97 11.87
C ASN A 166 9.01 -18.33 11.41
N ASP A 167 8.08 -19.15 10.90
CA ASP A 167 6.79 -18.69 10.38
C ASP A 167 5.69 -18.77 11.45
N GLU A 168 5.44 -17.66 12.15
CA GLU A 168 4.47 -17.56 13.24
C GLU A 168 3.05 -17.96 12.80
N LEU A 169 2.69 -17.74 11.53
CA LEU A 169 1.40 -18.12 10.99
C LEU A 169 1.25 -19.64 10.89
N VAL A 170 2.31 -20.33 10.44
CA VAL A 170 2.37 -21.79 10.37
C VAL A 170 2.33 -22.41 11.78
N LEU A 171 3.09 -21.84 12.72
CA LEU A 171 3.08 -22.29 14.12
C LEU A 171 1.68 -22.16 14.73
N ALA A 172 0.99 -21.03 14.52
CA ALA A 172 -0.35 -20.84 15.03
C ALA A 172 -1.38 -21.81 14.41
N ALA A 173 -1.18 -22.26 13.16
CA ALA A 173 -2.01 -23.28 12.56
C ALA A 173 -1.81 -24.65 13.19
N PHE A 174 -0.56 -25.05 13.47
CA PHE A 174 -0.29 -26.29 14.21
C PHE A 174 -0.84 -26.24 15.64
N ASP A 175 -0.75 -25.10 16.31
CA ASP A 175 -1.37 -24.89 17.62
C ASP A 175 -2.90 -25.02 17.55
N ALA A 176 -3.54 -24.45 16.51
CA ALA A 176 -4.99 -24.56 16.30
C ALA A 176 -5.47 -25.98 16.00
N LEU A 177 -4.59 -26.82 15.41
CA LEU A 177 -4.82 -28.26 15.19
C LEU A 177 -4.49 -29.11 16.42
N GLY A 178 -4.03 -28.51 17.53
CA GLY A 178 -3.60 -29.26 18.72
C GLY A 178 -2.28 -30.00 18.55
N HIS A 179 -1.54 -29.77 17.46
CA HIS A 179 -0.23 -30.37 17.21
C HIS A 179 0.88 -29.54 17.88
N VAL A 180 0.97 -29.63 19.21
CA VAL A 180 2.05 -28.99 19.98
C VAL A 180 3.33 -29.82 19.85
N GLY A 181 4.24 -29.42 18.97
CA GLY A 181 5.66 -29.80 19.06
C GLY A 181 6.20 -30.95 18.20
N SER A 182 5.50 -31.40 17.16
CA SER A 182 5.94 -32.54 16.32
C SER A 182 6.44 -32.14 14.93
N LYS A 183 7.35 -31.18 14.88
CA LYS A 183 8.44 -31.08 13.87
C LYS A 183 9.25 -29.86 14.28
N LYS A 184 10.32 -30.06 15.07
CA LYS A 184 11.49 -29.19 14.96
C LYS A 184 11.73 -29.06 13.47
N GLN A 185 11.58 -27.86 12.89
CA GLN A 185 11.82 -27.58 11.48
C GLN A 185 13.02 -28.42 11.05
N GLN A 186 12.76 -29.50 10.31
CA GLN A 186 13.84 -30.21 9.66
C GLN A 186 14.36 -29.18 8.67
N ASN A 187 15.57 -28.70 8.95
CA ASN A 187 16.38 -27.80 8.15
C ASN A 187 15.75 -27.53 6.78
N MET A 188 14.91 -26.48 6.69
CA MET A 188 14.72 -25.83 5.40
C MET A 188 16.14 -25.59 4.89
N PRO A 189 16.48 -25.98 3.64
CA PRO A 189 17.67 -25.41 3.03
C PRO A 189 17.42 -23.91 3.12
N ALA A 190 18.14 -23.28 4.05
CA ALA A 190 17.81 -21.96 4.52
C ALA A 190 17.60 -21.11 3.28
N ALA A 191 16.47 -20.39 3.22
CA ALA A 191 15.93 -19.73 2.04
C ALA A 191 16.84 -18.61 1.45
N HIS A 192 18.15 -18.70 1.65
CA HIS A 192 19.22 -18.06 0.92
C HIS A 192 18.92 -18.13 -0.58
N GLY A 193 18.66 -16.97 -1.17
CA GLY A 193 18.38 -16.82 -2.60
C GLY A 193 16.90 -16.81 -2.99
N ALA A 194 15.96 -16.77 -2.04
CA ALA A 194 14.56 -16.50 -2.36
C ALA A 194 14.38 -15.02 -2.72
N MET A 195 13.91 -14.75 -3.94
CA MET A 195 13.60 -13.39 -4.40
C MET A 195 12.34 -13.37 -5.26
N ILE A 196 11.60 -12.27 -5.23
CA ILE A 196 10.47 -12.06 -6.14
C ILE A 196 11.01 -11.44 -7.45
N PRO A 197 10.80 -12.07 -8.62
CA PRO A 197 11.19 -11.46 -9.90
C PRO A 197 10.45 -10.13 -10.13
N GLY A 198 11.18 -9.07 -10.48
CA GLY A 198 10.61 -7.73 -10.66
C GLY A 198 9.46 -7.68 -11.68
N ASP A 199 9.59 -8.40 -12.80
CA ASP A 199 8.55 -8.48 -13.82
C ASP A 199 7.26 -9.13 -13.33
N ASN A 200 7.36 -10.21 -12.53
CA ASN A 200 6.19 -10.87 -11.96
C ASN A 200 5.50 -9.95 -10.94
N PHE A 201 6.30 -9.25 -10.12
CA PHE A 201 5.75 -8.31 -9.15
C PHE A 201 5.11 -7.10 -9.83
N ARG A 202 5.68 -6.57 -10.92
CA ARG A 202 5.06 -5.53 -11.74
C ARG A 202 3.66 -5.91 -12.20
N LYS A 203 3.52 -7.10 -12.81
CA LYS A 203 2.23 -7.64 -13.29
C LYS A 203 1.22 -7.73 -12.15
N LEU A 204 1.66 -8.18 -10.98
CA LEU A 204 0.83 -8.24 -9.79
C LEU A 204 0.42 -6.84 -9.30
N ILE A 205 1.34 -5.88 -9.22
CA ILE A 205 1.02 -4.50 -8.81
C ILE A 205 -0.03 -3.89 -9.74
N MET A 206 0.06 -4.12 -11.05
CA MET A 206 -0.96 -3.66 -12.00
C MET A 206 -2.34 -4.24 -11.69
N LEU A 207 -2.42 -5.54 -11.37
CA LEU A 207 -3.67 -6.15 -10.93
C LEU A 207 -4.14 -5.54 -9.60
N LEU A 208 -3.25 -5.38 -8.62
CA LEU A 208 -3.57 -4.81 -7.31
C LEU A 208 -4.13 -3.39 -7.42
N LEU A 209 -3.58 -2.56 -8.31
CA LEU A 209 -4.11 -1.23 -8.61
C LEU A 209 -5.53 -1.31 -9.21
N LEU A 210 -5.80 -2.28 -10.08
CA LEU A 210 -7.14 -2.49 -10.63
C LEU A 210 -8.15 -2.94 -9.57
N VAL A 211 -7.75 -3.84 -8.68
CA VAL A 211 -8.65 -4.44 -7.69
C VAL A 211 -8.82 -3.61 -6.42
N ALA A 212 -7.94 -2.63 -6.18
CA ALA A 212 -7.99 -1.76 -5.00
C ALA A 212 -9.37 -1.14 -4.70
N PRO A 213 -10.14 -0.62 -5.70
CA PRO A 213 -11.48 -0.09 -5.47
C PRO A 213 -12.61 -1.12 -5.44
N LEU A 214 -12.33 -2.42 -5.61
CA LEU A 214 -13.39 -3.43 -5.64
C LEU A 214 -14.06 -3.59 -4.28
N ASP A 215 -15.39 -3.64 -4.30
CA ASP A 215 -16.19 -4.21 -3.24
C ASP A 215 -16.50 -5.70 -3.54
N GLY A 216 -16.96 -6.48 -2.56
CA GLY A 216 -17.11 -7.94 -2.71
C GLY A 216 -18.11 -8.45 -3.79
N GLN A 217 -18.85 -7.55 -4.45
CA GLN A 217 -19.76 -7.85 -5.56
C GLN A 217 -19.32 -7.19 -6.88
N ASP A 218 -18.20 -6.45 -6.89
CA ASP A 218 -17.75 -5.69 -8.05
C ASP A 218 -16.92 -6.54 -9.00
N SER A 219 -17.31 -6.53 -10.28
CA SER A 219 -16.56 -7.22 -11.33
C SER A 219 -15.42 -6.34 -11.86
N LEU A 220 -14.25 -6.93 -12.15
CA LEU A 220 -13.13 -6.25 -12.82
C LEU A 220 -13.51 -5.64 -14.18
N ASP A 221 -14.41 -6.29 -14.93
CA ASP A 221 -14.94 -5.78 -16.21
C ASP A 221 -15.76 -4.48 -16.11
N SER A 222 -15.98 -3.94 -14.91
CA SER A 222 -16.84 -2.75 -14.73
C SER A 222 -16.23 -1.45 -15.23
N ASP A 223 -14.91 -1.39 -15.40
CA ASP A 223 -14.18 -0.21 -15.87
C ASP A 223 -13.11 -0.60 -16.90
N PRO A 224 -13.52 -0.94 -18.14
CA PRO A 224 -12.61 -1.41 -19.18
C PRO A 224 -11.63 -0.33 -19.66
N ASP A 225 -11.94 0.95 -19.43
CA ASP A 225 -11.08 2.07 -19.84
C ASP A 225 -9.77 2.08 -19.05
N ARG A 226 -9.74 1.51 -17.84
CA ARG A 226 -8.51 1.36 -17.04
C ARG A 226 -7.49 0.40 -17.65
N VAL A 227 -7.90 -0.48 -18.54
CA VAL A 227 -7.03 -1.48 -19.17
C VAL A 227 -6.81 -1.24 -20.67
N THR A 228 -7.16 -0.06 -21.16
CA THR A 228 -6.94 0.35 -22.55
C THR A 228 -6.30 1.74 -22.64
N GLY A 229 -5.64 2.04 -23.76
CA GLY A 229 -5.12 3.37 -24.10
C GLY A 229 -4.38 4.08 -22.96
N ALA A 230 -4.84 5.31 -22.66
CA ALA A 230 -4.27 6.16 -21.62
C ALA A 230 -4.45 5.58 -20.19
N GLY A 231 -5.54 4.86 -19.93
CA GLY A 231 -5.78 4.21 -18.63
C GLY A 231 -4.74 3.13 -18.35
N LEU A 232 -4.46 2.28 -19.33
CA LEU A 232 -3.42 1.25 -19.23
C LEU A 232 -2.02 1.89 -19.05
N GLN A 233 -1.73 2.98 -19.76
CA GLN A 233 -0.46 3.66 -19.59
C GLN A 233 -0.31 4.25 -18.18
N SER A 234 -1.35 4.89 -17.65
CA SER A 234 -1.34 5.40 -16.28
C SER A 234 -1.22 4.29 -15.24
N LEU A 235 -1.85 3.12 -15.49
CA LEU A 235 -1.72 1.94 -14.66
C LEU A 235 -0.27 1.42 -14.63
N ARG A 236 0.38 1.35 -15.80
CA ARG A 236 1.79 0.97 -15.92
C ARG A 236 2.69 1.95 -15.18
N THR A 237 2.55 3.26 -15.41
CA THR A 237 3.36 4.27 -14.73
C THR A 237 3.22 4.18 -13.21
N ALA A 238 2.00 4.05 -12.67
CA ALA A 238 1.81 3.89 -11.23
C ALA A 238 2.44 2.59 -10.70
N ALA A 239 2.36 1.49 -11.47
CA ALA A 239 2.96 0.22 -11.10
C ALA A 239 4.49 0.27 -11.10
N GLU A 240 5.10 0.92 -12.10
CA GLU A 240 6.55 1.13 -12.15
C GLU A 240 7.04 1.99 -10.98
N SER A 241 6.31 3.05 -10.64
CA SER A 241 6.71 3.90 -9.51
C SER A 241 6.64 3.17 -8.16
N ILE A 242 5.65 2.30 -7.99
CA ILE A 242 5.58 1.40 -6.83
C ILE A 242 6.73 0.41 -6.86
N LEU A 243 6.97 -0.26 -7.98
CA LEU A 243 8.03 -1.26 -8.13
C LEU A 243 9.42 -0.68 -7.85
N ALA A 244 9.67 0.56 -8.28
CA ALA A 244 10.93 1.25 -8.03
C ALA A 244 11.22 1.47 -6.53
N ALA A 245 10.21 1.43 -5.65
CA ALA A 245 10.45 1.44 -4.20
C ALA A 245 11.06 0.11 -3.70
N PHE A 246 10.79 -0.99 -4.40
CA PHE A 246 11.27 -2.33 -4.04
C PHE A 246 12.62 -2.66 -4.67
N LEU A 247 12.89 -2.19 -5.88
CA LEU A 247 14.10 -2.54 -6.62
C LEU A 247 15.28 -1.63 -6.27
N ASP A 248 16.43 -2.25 -6.06
CA ASP A 248 17.73 -1.60 -6.19
C ASP A 248 18.36 -2.15 -7.48
N VAL A 249 18.07 -1.49 -8.61
CA VAL A 249 18.41 -1.99 -9.95
C VAL A 249 19.92 -2.21 -10.10
N GLU A 250 20.73 -1.45 -9.38
CA GLU A 250 22.20 -1.56 -9.44
C GLU A 250 22.71 -2.77 -8.67
N GLN A 251 22.03 -3.18 -7.60
CA GLN A 251 22.52 -4.20 -6.69
C GLN A 251 21.84 -5.56 -6.84
N ASN A 252 20.53 -5.60 -7.13
CA ASN A 252 19.73 -6.81 -7.02
C ASN A 252 18.72 -6.97 -8.18
N PRO A 253 18.72 -8.12 -8.89
CA PRO A 253 17.79 -8.37 -9.99
C PRO A 253 16.35 -8.67 -9.55
N GLY A 254 16.12 -8.89 -8.25
CA GLY A 254 14.83 -9.22 -7.68
C GLY A 254 14.64 -8.62 -6.30
N ILE A 255 13.45 -8.84 -5.73
CA ILE A 255 13.05 -8.27 -4.45
C ILE A 255 13.31 -9.30 -3.35
N GLU A 256 14.22 -8.98 -2.44
CA GLU A 256 14.50 -9.80 -1.25
C GLU A 256 13.46 -9.56 -0.14
N TYR A 257 13.34 -10.51 0.78
CA TYR A 257 12.33 -10.47 1.83
C TYR A 257 12.46 -9.24 2.74
N HIS A 258 13.68 -8.89 3.16
CA HIS A 258 13.90 -7.74 4.03
C HIS A 258 13.38 -6.45 3.37
N ARG A 259 13.72 -6.25 2.10
CA ARG A 259 13.26 -5.10 1.31
C ARG A 259 11.75 -5.11 1.11
N PHE A 260 11.19 -6.25 0.72
CA PHE A 260 9.74 -6.43 0.58
C PHE A 260 9.00 -6.05 1.86
N ASN A 261 9.39 -6.66 2.99
CA ASN A 261 8.75 -6.44 4.27
C ASN A 261 8.84 -4.97 4.73
N LYS A 262 10.02 -4.34 4.55
CA LYS A 262 10.25 -2.95 4.91
C LYS A 262 9.34 -1.99 4.12
N VAL A 263 9.26 -2.18 2.80
CA VAL A 263 8.42 -1.34 1.92
C VAL A 263 6.94 -1.55 2.22
N ILE A 264 6.49 -2.80 2.38
CA ILE A 264 5.08 -3.10 2.71
C ILE A 264 4.69 -2.47 4.06
N ALA A 265 5.49 -2.67 5.10
CA ALA A 265 5.16 -2.17 6.43
C ALA A 265 5.15 -0.63 6.52
N GLY A 266 6.09 0.05 5.86
CA GLY A 266 6.21 1.51 5.95
C GLY A 266 5.39 2.29 4.94
N CYS A 267 5.48 1.87 3.68
CA CYS A 267 5.01 2.64 2.53
C CYS A 267 3.70 2.10 1.95
N LEU A 268 3.46 0.78 2.00
CA LEU A 268 2.35 0.16 1.27
C LEU A 268 1.54 -0.84 2.13
N PRO A 269 1.07 -0.46 3.33
CA PRO A 269 0.41 -1.39 4.26
C PRO A 269 -0.91 -1.96 3.73
N PHE A 270 -1.56 -1.28 2.77
CA PHE A 270 -2.84 -1.71 2.19
C PHE A 270 -2.71 -2.30 0.78
N LEU A 271 -1.49 -2.56 0.30
CA LEU A 271 -1.23 -3.04 -1.08
C LEU A 271 -2.07 -4.26 -1.47
N PHE A 272 -2.16 -5.25 -0.59
CA PHE A 272 -2.83 -6.53 -0.85
C PHE A 272 -4.32 -6.54 -0.44
N GLN A 273 -4.85 -5.42 0.07
CA GLN A 273 -6.21 -5.37 0.61
C GLN A 273 -7.27 -5.67 -0.47
N GLY A 274 -7.03 -5.27 -1.72
CA GLY A 274 -7.92 -5.53 -2.86
C GLY A 274 -8.01 -7.02 -3.24
N LEU A 275 -7.13 -7.89 -2.76
CA LEU A 275 -7.26 -9.33 -3.00
C LEU A 275 -8.43 -9.96 -2.24
N ALA A 276 -8.82 -9.39 -1.09
CA ALA A 276 -9.94 -9.92 -0.32
C ALA A 276 -11.26 -9.89 -1.14
N PRO A 277 -11.76 -8.74 -1.61
CA PRO A 277 -12.98 -8.71 -2.42
C PRO A 277 -12.85 -9.52 -3.71
N LEU A 278 -11.66 -9.55 -4.32
CA LEU A 278 -11.40 -10.38 -5.51
C LEU A 278 -11.65 -11.88 -5.25
N PHE A 279 -11.14 -12.43 -4.14
CA PHE A 279 -11.31 -13.85 -3.81
C PHE A 279 -12.67 -14.16 -3.16
N GLU A 280 -13.33 -13.16 -2.56
CA GLU A 280 -14.70 -13.32 -2.06
C GLU A 280 -15.71 -13.63 -3.18
N HIS A 281 -15.38 -13.36 -4.44
CA HIS A 281 -16.20 -13.79 -5.59
C HIS A 281 -16.44 -15.30 -5.66
N PHE A 282 -15.57 -16.13 -5.07
CA PHE A 282 -15.82 -17.57 -4.96
C PHE A 282 -16.93 -17.91 -3.96
N LEU A 283 -17.27 -16.99 -3.06
CA LEU A 283 -18.29 -17.16 -2.00
C LEU A 283 -19.69 -16.70 -2.44
N PHE A 284 -19.83 -16.15 -3.64
CA PHE A 284 -21.09 -15.69 -4.20
C PHE A 284 -21.45 -16.46 -5.46
N SER A 285 -22.45 -17.35 -5.35
CA SER A 285 -23.01 -18.03 -6.51
C SER A 285 -23.99 -17.11 -7.23
N LYS A 286 -23.82 -16.91 -8.55
CA LYS A 286 -24.79 -16.20 -9.40
C LYS A 286 -26.14 -16.91 -9.50
N GLU A 287 -26.21 -18.19 -9.13
CA GLU A 287 -27.46 -18.96 -9.12
C GLU A 287 -28.26 -18.73 -7.83
N LEU A 288 -27.61 -18.31 -6.74
CA LEU A 288 -28.25 -17.93 -5.48
C LEU A 288 -28.77 -16.49 -5.47
N ASP A 289 -28.69 -15.79 -6.60
CA ASP A 289 -29.26 -14.46 -6.73
C ASP A 289 -30.79 -14.58 -6.60
N PHE A 290 -31.31 -14.42 -5.37
CA PHE A 290 -32.73 -14.62 -5.01
C PHE A 290 -33.68 -13.75 -5.85
N HIS A 291 -33.15 -12.71 -6.51
CA HIS A 291 -33.86 -11.90 -7.48
C HIS A 291 -34.26 -12.67 -8.74
N LYS A 292 -33.57 -13.74 -9.11
CA LYS A 292 -33.94 -14.62 -10.24
C LYS A 292 -34.96 -15.72 -9.88
N GLY A 293 -35.08 -16.05 -8.60
CA GLY A 293 -35.94 -17.14 -8.11
C GLY A 293 -37.43 -16.78 -7.97
N LYS A 294 -37.82 -15.52 -8.13
CA LYS A 294 -39.24 -15.17 -8.24
C LYS A 294 -39.68 -15.39 -9.68
N GLY A 295 -40.34 -16.54 -9.86
CA GLY A 295 -40.84 -17.06 -11.12
C GLY A 295 -41.51 -16.03 -12.02
N ASP A 296 -41.35 -16.31 -13.30
CA ASP A 296 -41.70 -15.61 -14.53
C ASP A 296 -43.20 -15.28 -14.70
N THR A 297 -43.85 -14.68 -13.70
CA THR A 297 -45.25 -14.22 -13.81
C THR A 297 -45.50 -12.78 -13.37
N PHE A 298 -44.50 -12.08 -12.84
CA PHE A 298 -44.56 -10.64 -12.75
C PHE A 298 -43.25 -10.07 -13.24
N ARG A 299 -43.28 -9.57 -14.49
CA ARG A 299 -42.26 -8.70 -15.05
C ARG A 299 -42.20 -7.40 -14.22
N SER A 300 -41.71 -7.47 -12.98
CA SER A 300 -41.10 -6.30 -12.38
C SER A 300 -39.93 -5.97 -13.30
N PRO A 301 -39.92 -4.78 -13.92
CA PRO A 301 -38.87 -4.42 -14.85
C PRO A 301 -37.56 -4.60 -14.09
N VAL A 302 -36.65 -5.40 -14.65
CA VAL A 302 -35.27 -5.51 -14.19
C VAL A 302 -34.82 -4.07 -14.02
N MET A 303 -34.73 -3.60 -12.77
CA MET A 303 -34.27 -2.26 -12.50
C MET A 303 -32.92 -2.17 -13.19
N PRO A 304 -32.73 -1.24 -14.14
CA PRO A 304 -31.43 -1.04 -14.73
C PRO A 304 -30.46 -0.85 -13.56
N PRO A 305 -29.31 -1.54 -13.57
CA PRO A 305 -28.35 -1.45 -12.47
C PRO A 305 -28.11 0.02 -12.17
N GLU A 306 -28.27 0.42 -10.90
CA GLU A 306 -28.07 1.81 -10.51
C GLU A 306 -26.75 2.31 -11.12
N PRO A 307 -26.75 3.48 -11.78
CA PRO A 307 -25.54 4.00 -12.39
C PRO A 307 -24.48 4.11 -11.30
N ARG A 308 -23.45 3.27 -11.41
CA ARG A 308 -22.39 3.17 -10.40
C ARG A 308 -21.78 4.54 -10.21
N GLN A 309 -21.64 4.96 -8.97
CA GLN A 309 -20.94 6.20 -8.67
C GLN A 309 -19.49 6.07 -9.15
N PRO A 310 -19.00 7.01 -9.98
CA PRO A 310 -17.64 6.94 -10.48
C PRO A 310 -16.64 6.98 -9.31
N LEU A 311 -15.53 6.27 -9.45
CA LEU A 311 -14.47 6.24 -8.43
C LEU A 311 -13.95 7.65 -8.12
N LEU A 312 -13.92 8.49 -9.16
CA LEU A 312 -13.53 9.89 -9.12
C LEU A 312 -14.47 10.68 -10.04
N GLN A 313 -15.06 11.76 -9.52
CA GLN A 313 -15.95 12.60 -10.33
C GLN A 313 -15.17 13.40 -11.38
N ASP A 314 -14.00 13.93 -11.00
CA ASP A 314 -13.18 14.80 -11.84
C ASP A 314 -11.78 14.22 -12.06
N THR A 315 -11.60 13.49 -13.16
CA THR A 315 -10.26 13.08 -13.61
C THR A 315 -9.47 14.29 -14.11
N GLY A 316 -8.14 14.22 -14.10
CA GLY A 316 -7.31 15.21 -14.78
C GLY A 316 -5.84 14.83 -14.79
N SER A 317 -4.96 15.80 -15.04
CA SER A 317 -3.56 15.57 -15.39
C SER A 317 -2.73 14.85 -14.31
N ILE A 318 -3.08 15.01 -13.03
CA ILE A 318 -2.45 14.27 -11.92
C ILE A 318 -3.42 13.22 -11.37
N MET A 319 -4.57 13.64 -10.85
CA MET A 319 -5.52 12.74 -10.20
C MET A 319 -6.34 11.97 -11.24
N ASN A 320 -6.11 10.65 -11.30
CA ASN A 320 -6.85 9.70 -12.11
C ASN A 320 -7.08 8.40 -11.31
N ALA A 321 -7.77 7.41 -11.89
CA ALA A 321 -8.10 6.17 -11.19
C ALA A 321 -6.86 5.40 -10.70
N SER A 322 -5.77 5.37 -11.47
CA SER A 322 -4.54 4.67 -11.10
C SER A 322 -3.81 5.35 -9.94
N ILE A 323 -3.73 6.69 -9.96
CA ILE A 323 -3.17 7.47 -8.84
C ILE A 323 -4.03 7.34 -7.58
N LEU A 324 -5.36 7.33 -7.73
CA LEU A 324 -6.29 7.10 -6.62
C LEU A 324 -6.06 5.73 -5.97
N SER A 325 -5.89 4.68 -6.79
CA SER A 325 -5.54 3.34 -6.33
C SER A 325 -4.15 3.29 -5.70
N GLN A 326 -3.14 3.96 -6.26
CA GLN A 326 -1.81 4.05 -5.66
C GLN A 326 -1.87 4.69 -4.27
N MET A 327 -2.65 5.76 -4.11
CA MET A 327 -2.87 6.40 -2.81
C MET A 327 -3.58 5.48 -1.81
N SER A 328 -4.48 4.62 -2.29
CA SER A 328 -5.21 3.68 -1.44
C SER A 328 -4.32 2.63 -0.78
N PHE A 329 -3.08 2.46 -1.25
CA PHE A 329 -2.12 1.54 -0.65
C PHE A 329 -1.51 2.05 0.66
N PHE A 330 -1.67 3.34 0.97
CA PHE A 330 -1.18 3.93 2.23
C PHE A 330 -2.16 4.82 2.97
N ILE A 331 -3.24 5.26 2.31
CA ILE A 331 -4.41 5.87 2.94
C ILE A 331 -5.58 4.90 2.76
N PRO A 332 -6.35 4.58 3.82
CA PRO A 332 -7.47 3.64 3.69
C PRO A 332 -8.42 4.01 2.55
N GLY A 333 -8.67 3.06 1.64
CA GLY A 333 -9.53 3.27 0.46
C GLY A 333 -10.93 3.78 0.78
N SER A 334 -11.45 3.47 1.98
CA SER A 334 -12.73 3.97 2.51
C SER A 334 -12.78 5.49 2.71
N PHE A 335 -11.65 6.20 2.69
CA PHE A 335 -11.59 7.67 2.69
C PHE A 335 -11.44 8.27 1.29
N LEU A 336 -11.11 7.45 0.29
CA LEU A 336 -10.72 7.90 -1.05
C LEU A 336 -11.79 7.58 -2.10
N PHE A 337 -12.08 6.29 -2.30
CA PHE A 337 -12.93 5.85 -3.41
C PHE A 337 -14.33 6.44 -3.30
N ARG A 338 -14.79 7.08 -4.39
CA ARG A 338 -16.11 7.74 -4.50
C ARG A 338 -16.31 8.90 -3.50
N ARG A 339 -15.26 9.32 -2.79
CA ARG A 339 -15.31 10.31 -1.69
C ARG A 339 -14.44 11.54 -1.92
N ILE A 340 -13.46 11.46 -2.83
CA ILE A 340 -12.66 12.62 -3.21
C ILE A 340 -13.50 13.62 -4.00
N ARG A 341 -13.43 14.88 -3.58
CA ARG A 341 -14.01 16.02 -4.32
C ARG A 341 -12.92 17.01 -4.68
N LEU A 342 -12.94 17.51 -5.91
CA LEU A 342 -12.01 18.57 -6.31
C LEU A 342 -12.34 19.88 -5.57
N LEU A 343 -11.33 20.49 -4.94
CA LEU A 343 -11.44 21.81 -4.34
C LEU A 343 -10.78 22.87 -5.22
N TYR A 344 -9.60 22.56 -5.77
CA TYR A 344 -8.81 23.47 -6.60
C TYR A 344 -8.04 22.69 -7.66
N ALA A 345 -7.95 23.23 -8.87
CA ALA A 345 -7.03 22.76 -9.91
C ALA A 345 -6.38 23.95 -10.63
N GLY A 346 -5.05 24.00 -10.73
CA GLY A 346 -4.34 25.15 -11.30
C GLY A 346 -4.67 25.42 -12.77
N ASP A 347 -4.99 24.39 -13.55
CA ASP A 347 -5.44 24.45 -14.94
C ASP A 347 -6.87 25.00 -15.11
N LEU A 348 -7.69 24.96 -14.05
CA LEU A 348 -9.08 25.46 -14.06
C LEU A 348 -9.24 26.79 -13.30
N ASP A 349 -8.58 26.91 -12.15
CA ASP A 349 -8.71 28.00 -11.20
C ASP A 349 -7.54 29.01 -11.27
N GLY A 350 -6.51 28.72 -12.07
CA GLY A 350 -5.31 29.54 -12.25
C GLY A 350 -4.26 29.35 -11.15
N PHE A 351 -2.98 29.46 -11.52
CA PHE A 351 -1.81 29.28 -10.65
C PHE A 351 -1.53 30.54 -9.81
N SER A 352 -2.29 30.73 -8.73
CA SER A 352 -2.03 31.81 -7.77
C SER A 352 -2.43 31.42 -6.36
N MET A 353 -1.69 31.95 -5.38
CA MET A 353 -2.01 31.75 -3.96
C MET A 353 -3.43 32.22 -3.61
N GLY A 354 -3.88 33.35 -4.17
CA GLY A 354 -5.20 33.91 -3.89
C GLY A 354 -6.35 33.03 -4.37
N SER A 355 -6.21 32.43 -5.55
CA SER A 355 -7.18 31.48 -6.08
C SER A 355 -7.26 30.22 -5.23
N PHE A 356 -6.10 29.63 -4.90
CA PHE A 356 -6.02 28.47 -4.03
C PHE A 356 -6.69 28.73 -2.67
N GLU A 357 -6.39 29.87 -2.05
CA GLU A 357 -6.95 30.23 -0.75
C GLU A 357 -8.48 30.33 -0.80
N THR A 358 -9.02 31.02 -1.80
CA THR A 358 -10.47 31.23 -1.96
C THR A 358 -11.22 29.91 -2.07
N LYS A 359 -10.60 28.92 -2.73
CA LYS A 359 -11.19 27.60 -2.99
C LYS A 359 -11.04 26.63 -1.82
N VAL A 360 -9.94 26.70 -1.07
CA VAL A 360 -9.55 25.65 -0.13
C VAL A 360 -9.77 26.04 1.33
N PHE A 361 -9.59 27.30 1.73
CA PHE A 361 -9.52 27.69 3.17
C PHE A 361 -10.83 27.52 3.93
N ASN A 362 -11.97 27.58 3.24
CA ASN A 362 -13.28 27.38 3.86
C ASN A 362 -13.62 25.90 4.08
N TRP A 363 -12.82 24.98 3.53
CA TRP A 363 -13.01 23.55 3.72
C TRP A 363 -12.58 23.10 5.12
N ARG A 364 -13.45 22.32 5.79
CA ARG A 364 -13.29 21.92 7.22
C ARG A 364 -13.13 20.41 7.42
N ALA A 365 -12.59 19.71 6.43
CA ALA A 365 -12.27 18.28 6.49
C ALA A 365 -10.87 18.01 5.92
N PRO A 366 -10.35 16.78 6.00
CA PRO A 366 -9.03 16.45 5.46
C PRO A 366 -8.91 16.77 3.96
N THR A 367 -7.71 17.19 3.57
CA THR A 367 -7.37 17.57 2.20
C THR A 367 -6.15 16.82 1.72
N ILE A 368 -6.14 16.52 0.42
CA ILE A 368 -5.01 15.98 -0.32
C ILE A 368 -4.56 17.08 -1.26
N LEU A 369 -3.32 17.53 -1.13
CA LEU A 369 -2.66 18.34 -2.15
C LEU A 369 -1.80 17.41 -3.02
N LEU A 370 -1.92 17.53 -4.34
CA LEU A 370 -1.03 16.91 -5.31
C LEU A 370 -0.39 17.98 -6.19
N VAL A 371 0.92 17.84 -6.41
CA VAL A 371 1.68 18.66 -7.35
C VAL A 371 2.48 17.77 -8.27
N SER A 372 2.57 18.16 -9.53
CA SER A 372 3.40 17.44 -10.49
C SER A 372 4.11 18.41 -11.41
N GLY A 373 5.31 18.01 -11.81
CA GLY A 373 6.20 18.83 -12.62
C GLY A 373 7.26 18.00 -13.32
N THR A 374 8.14 18.70 -14.02
CA THR A 374 9.35 18.11 -14.61
C THR A 374 10.57 18.55 -13.83
N ARG A 375 11.51 17.63 -13.60
CA ARG A 375 12.80 17.94 -12.97
C ARG A 375 13.53 19.05 -13.74
N LEU A 376 14.04 20.04 -13.00
CA LEU A 376 14.94 21.09 -13.49
C LEU A 376 16.38 20.59 -13.46
N LEU A 377 17.14 20.87 -14.52
CA LEU A 377 18.55 20.49 -14.64
C LEU A 377 19.47 21.60 -14.11
N ASP A 378 20.64 21.22 -13.58
CA ASP A 378 21.59 22.14 -12.95
C ASP A 378 22.31 23.06 -13.95
N GLU A 379 22.54 22.62 -15.20
CA GLU A 379 23.58 23.21 -16.05
C GLU A 379 23.09 24.02 -17.27
N SER A 380 21.89 23.80 -17.80
CA SER A 380 21.50 24.35 -19.11
C SER A 380 20.51 25.52 -19.07
N ASP A 381 19.80 25.75 -17.97
CA ASP A 381 18.74 26.78 -17.91
C ASP A 381 19.23 28.17 -17.50
N HIS A 382 20.54 28.39 -17.33
CA HIS A 382 21.07 29.76 -17.22
C HIS A 382 20.82 30.60 -18.48
N HIS A 383 20.55 29.95 -19.62
CA HIS A 383 20.13 30.60 -20.86
C HIS A 383 18.60 30.69 -21.01
N SER A 384 17.82 30.15 -20.08
CA SER A 384 16.37 30.33 -20.08
C SER A 384 16.06 31.79 -19.71
N ASN A 385 15.42 32.53 -20.62
CA ASN A 385 14.93 33.91 -20.41
C ASN A 385 13.76 33.98 -19.40
N GLY A 386 13.76 33.17 -18.34
CA GLY A 386 12.61 32.92 -17.46
C GLY A 386 12.82 33.30 -16.00
N SER A 387 11.82 32.94 -15.17
CA SER A 387 11.80 33.10 -13.72
C SER A 387 12.72 32.12 -12.97
N VAL A 388 13.30 31.12 -13.65
CA VAL A 388 14.17 30.08 -13.09
C VAL A 388 15.38 30.63 -12.31
N PRO A 389 16.17 31.61 -12.83
CA PRO A 389 17.30 32.16 -12.06
C PRO A 389 16.88 32.86 -10.77
N ALA A 390 15.70 33.49 -10.74
CA ALA A 390 15.15 34.10 -9.53
C ALA A 390 14.75 33.03 -8.50
N PHE A 391 14.16 31.92 -8.97
CA PHE A 391 13.88 30.76 -8.13
C PHE A 391 15.16 30.15 -7.55
N TRP A 392 16.21 29.96 -8.36
CA TRP A 392 17.52 29.51 -7.87
C TRP A 392 18.11 30.42 -6.81
N ALA A 393 18.05 31.74 -7.02
CA ALA A 393 18.57 32.71 -6.07
C ALA A 393 17.79 32.73 -4.74
N SER A 394 16.53 32.26 -4.73
CA SER A 394 15.72 32.15 -3.52
C SER A 394 16.10 30.94 -2.65
N LEU A 395 16.75 29.93 -3.23
CA LEU A 395 17.08 28.66 -2.58
C LEU A 395 18.52 28.60 -2.11
N PRO A 396 18.82 27.91 -0.99
CA PRO A 396 20.17 27.53 -0.62
C PRO A 396 20.91 26.85 -1.80
N PRO A 397 22.26 26.96 -1.86
CA PRO A 397 23.03 26.25 -2.88
C PRO A 397 22.69 24.76 -2.86
N ARG A 398 22.64 24.13 -4.04
CA ARG A 398 22.33 22.71 -4.13
C ARG A 398 23.39 21.91 -3.38
N ARG A 399 22.96 21.11 -2.41
CA ARG A 399 23.87 20.29 -1.58
C ARG A 399 23.85 18.81 -1.98
N PHE A 400 22.77 18.36 -2.60
CA PHE A 400 22.50 16.94 -2.84
C PHE A 400 22.17 16.68 -4.31
N PRO A 401 22.55 15.51 -4.85
CA PRO A 401 22.22 15.11 -6.21
C PRO A 401 20.71 14.87 -6.39
N PRO A 402 20.22 14.74 -7.63
CA PRO A 402 18.89 14.22 -7.89
C PRO A 402 18.72 12.83 -7.26
N GLY A 403 17.49 12.49 -6.89
CA GLY A 403 17.18 11.24 -6.23
C GLY A 403 16.92 10.07 -7.19
N SER A 404 16.87 10.32 -8.49
CA SER A 404 16.84 9.30 -9.55
C SER A 404 17.57 9.85 -10.79
N SER A 405 18.02 8.94 -11.66
CA SER A 405 18.85 9.25 -12.83
C SER A 405 18.10 9.76 -14.06
N GLY A 406 16.76 9.77 -14.05
CA GLY A 406 15.95 10.16 -15.21
C GLY A 406 16.02 11.66 -15.54
N GLU A 407 16.62 12.03 -16.67
CA GLU A 407 16.56 13.41 -17.16
C GLU A 407 15.13 13.78 -17.60
N GLY A 408 14.70 15.01 -17.28
CA GLY A 408 13.35 15.50 -17.65
C GLY A 408 12.18 14.71 -17.05
N GLU A 409 12.47 13.85 -16.07
CA GLU A 409 11.52 12.93 -15.48
C GLU A 409 10.36 13.67 -14.79
N ARG A 410 9.17 13.08 -14.89
CA ARG A 410 7.99 13.58 -14.22
C ARG A 410 8.10 13.27 -12.73
N LEU A 411 7.94 14.32 -11.92
CA LEU A 411 7.88 14.22 -10.48
C LEU A 411 6.45 14.46 -10.04
N ALA A 412 5.95 13.64 -9.12
CA ALA A 412 4.64 13.84 -8.51
C ALA A 412 4.76 13.69 -7.00
N PHE A 413 4.44 14.76 -6.29
CA PHE A 413 4.43 14.82 -4.83
C PHE A 413 3.02 15.11 -4.34
N GLY A 414 2.77 14.77 -3.08
CA GLY A 414 1.55 15.18 -2.44
C GLY A 414 1.65 15.22 -0.93
N VAL A 415 0.67 15.87 -0.32
CA VAL A 415 0.54 15.97 1.12
C VAL A 415 -0.90 15.68 1.51
N TYR A 416 -1.09 14.79 2.48
CA TYR A 416 -2.38 14.55 3.11
C TYR A 416 -2.43 15.28 4.46
N ILE A 417 -3.40 16.18 4.62
CA ILE A 417 -3.49 17.13 5.74
C ILE A 417 -4.87 17.02 6.38
N PHE A 418 -4.91 16.73 7.68
CA PHE A 418 -6.16 16.61 8.44
C PHE A 418 -6.71 17.94 8.94
N GLU A 419 -5.84 18.94 9.14
CA GLU A 419 -6.23 20.26 9.62
C GLU A 419 -6.71 21.17 8.47
N PRO A 420 -7.69 22.05 8.72
CA PRO A 420 -8.09 23.09 7.77
C PRO A 420 -6.93 24.03 7.44
N TRP A 421 -6.85 24.44 6.19
CA TRP A 421 -5.88 25.41 5.71
C TRP A 421 -6.07 26.78 6.38
N LYS A 422 -4.96 27.45 6.69
CA LYS A 422 -4.94 28.81 7.25
C LYS A 422 -3.65 29.53 6.85
N LEU A 423 -3.66 30.86 6.95
CA LEU A 423 -2.46 31.67 6.77
C LEU A 423 -1.47 31.39 7.90
N THR A 424 -0.20 31.22 7.54
CA THR A 424 0.91 31.05 8.49
C THR A 424 1.59 32.38 8.74
N HIS A 425 1.43 32.90 9.96
CA HIS A 425 2.08 34.14 10.39
C HIS A 425 3.34 33.89 11.22
N ARG A 426 3.28 32.93 12.14
CA ARG A 426 4.39 32.58 13.06
C ARG A 426 4.52 31.08 13.26
N GLU A 427 3.40 30.38 13.31
CA GLU A 427 3.34 28.94 13.60
C GLU A 427 2.74 28.19 12.41
N CYS A 428 3.44 27.13 12.01
CA CYS A 428 2.96 26.16 11.04
C CYS A 428 1.71 25.44 11.57
N PHE A 429 0.95 24.85 10.66
CA PHE A 429 -0.24 24.05 10.96
C PHE A 429 -0.11 22.64 10.43
N GLY A 430 -1.09 21.79 10.72
CA GLY A 430 -1.01 20.35 10.52
C GLY A 430 -0.63 19.63 11.80
N GLY A 431 -0.73 18.31 11.77
CA GLY A 431 -0.49 17.45 12.94
C GLY A 431 0.28 16.18 12.58
N GLU A 432 0.40 15.29 13.56
CA GLU A 432 1.11 14.00 13.46
C GLU A 432 0.48 13.02 12.45
N GLU A 433 -0.74 13.30 12.00
CA GLU A 433 -1.40 12.53 10.94
C GLU A 433 -1.08 13.05 9.53
N THR A 434 -0.30 14.13 9.41
CA THR A 434 0.12 14.68 8.12
C THR A 434 1.09 13.72 7.45
N ILE A 435 0.86 13.43 6.16
CA ILE A 435 1.73 12.55 5.38
C ILE A 435 2.22 13.33 4.17
N LEU A 436 3.53 13.54 4.07
CA LEU A 436 4.19 13.98 2.85
C LEU A 436 4.57 12.73 2.06
N PHE A 437 4.38 12.73 0.74
CA PHE A 437 4.64 11.55 -0.07
C PHE A 437 5.08 11.91 -1.48
N GLN A 438 5.82 10.99 -2.09
CA GLN A 438 6.19 10.98 -3.50
C GLN A 438 5.45 9.83 -4.19
N LEU A 439 4.81 10.10 -5.33
CA LEU A 439 4.12 9.10 -6.13
C LEU A 439 4.92 8.71 -7.37
N GLU A 440 5.71 9.64 -7.92
CA GLU A 440 6.54 9.42 -9.12
C GLU A 440 7.89 10.14 -9.01
N PRO A 441 8.96 9.57 -9.60
CA PRO A 441 9.02 8.24 -10.24
C PRO A 441 9.19 7.09 -9.25
N ILE A 442 9.47 7.38 -7.98
CA ILE A 442 9.64 6.36 -6.94
C ILE A 442 8.61 6.66 -5.86
N HIS A 443 7.76 5.67 -5.59
CA HIS A 443 6.80 5.77 -4.52
C HIS A 443 7.50 5.81 -3.16
N ASP A 444 7.22 6.82 -2.35
CA ASP A 444 7.82 6.98 -1.03
C ASP A 444 6.92 7.77 -0.08
N LEU A 445 7.03 7.50 1.22
CA LEU A 445 6.25 8.15 2.28
C LEU A 445 7.16 8.75 3.35
N PHE A 446 6.83 9.98 3.73
CA PHE A 446 7.50 10.75 4.76
C PHE A 446 6.46 11.11 5.83
N ARG A 447 6.37 10.27 6.86
CA ARG A 447 5.41 10.46 7.95
C ARG A 447 5.79 11.66 8.80
N ALA A 448 4.80 12.35 9.36
CA ALA A 448 5.04 13.39 10.34
C ALA A 448 5.88 12.84 11.52
N SER A 449 6.78 13.69 12.01
CA SER A 449 7.70 13.40 13.09
C SER A 449 7.45 14.38 14.25
N PRO A 450 7.46 13.91 15.51
CA PRO A 450 7.27 14.78 16.66
C PRO A 450 8.47 15.69 16.94
N LEU A 451 9.60 15.51 16.23
CA LEU A 451 10.83 16.28 16.43
C LEU A 451 10.65 17.78 16.12
N ASN A 452 9.78 18.09 15.16
CA ASN A 452 9.47 19.46 14.75
C ASN A 452 8.01 19.55 14.28
N LYS A 453 7.31 20.65 14.58
CA LYS A 453 5.92 20.90 14.20
C LYS A 453 5.76 21.77 12.95
N ASP A 454 6.84 21.98 12.20
CA ASP A 454 6.87 22.73 10.95
C ASP A 454 6.20 21.97 9.77
N TYR A 455 5.01 21.41 9.98
CA TYR A 455 4.37 20.50 9.01
C TYR A 455 3.90 21.23 7.76
N VAL A 456 3.10 22.29 7.90
CA VAL A 456 2.53 23.06 6.79
C VAL A 456 2.63 24.56 7.04
N SER A 457 3.11 25.30 6.05
CA SER A 457 3.08 26.76 6.02
C SER A 457 2.43 27.27 4.73
N PHE A 458 1.55 28.25 4.86
CA PHE A 458 1.02 29.03 3.75
C PHE A 458 1.31 30.52 4.01
N THR A 459 2.27 31.10 3.30
CA THR A 459 2.77 32.45 3.57
C THR A 459 2.55 33.37 2.37
N ARG A 460 1.84 34.49 2.58
CA ARG A 460 1.68 35.53 1.54
C ARG A 460 2.90 36.45 1.46
N PRO A 461 3.11 37.10 0.29
CA PRO A 461 4.11 38.16 0.19
C PRO A 461 3.76 39.30 1.15
N SER A 462 4.74 39.78 1.91
CA SER A 462 4.60 40.94 2.78
C SER A 462 5.91 41.72 2.81
N ALA A 463 5.89 42.97 3.28
CA ALA A 463 7.09 43.78 3.43
C ALA A 463 8.18 43.09 4.29
N SER A 464 7.80 42.21 5.23
CA SER A 464 8.73 41.47 6.09
C SER A 464 9.08 40.06 5.61
N THR A 465 8.31 39.50 4.68
CA THR A 465 8.50 38.14 4.13
C THR A 465 8.87 38.25 2.67
N SER A 466 10.17 38.06 2.38
CA SER A 466 10.71 38.11 1.02
C SER A 466 10.16 36.99 0.13
N HIS A 467 9.82 35.85 0.75
CA HIS A 467 9.34 34.68 0.02
C HIS A 467 7.94 34.30 0.46
N ALA A 468 7.05 34.24 -0.52
CA ALA A 468 5.71 33.71 -0.39
C ALA A 468 5.66 32.31 -0.97
N GLY A 469 4.66 31.53 -0.56
CA GLY A 469 4.45 30.19 -1.10
C GLY A 469 3.81 29.25 -0.08
N VAL A 470 3.88 27.98 -0.44
CA VAL A 470 3.40 26.87 0.39
C VAL A 470 4.58 25.95 0.65
N SER A 471 4.83 25.62 1.90
CA SER A 471 5.93 24.74 2.25
C SER A 471 5.52 23.71 3.28
N PHE A 472 6.12 22.53 3.15
CA PHE A 472 5.93 21.39 4.02
C PHE A 472 7.27 21.01 4.62
N GLY A 473 7.39 20.98 5.94
CA GLY A 473 8.63 20.62 6.61
C GLY A 473 9.67 21.75 6.68
N CYS A 474 9.35 22.94 6.16
CA CYS A 474 10.22 24.12 6.24
C CYS A 474 9.87 24.95 7.47
N PRO A 475 10.86 25.49 8.19
CA PRO A 475 10.60 26.37 9.32
C PRO A 475 9.94 27.68 8.85
N PRO A 476 9.10 28.30 9.71
CA PRO A 476 8.41 29.52 9.36
C PRO A 476 9.41 30.66 9.08
N PRO A 477 9.10 31.54 8.12
CA PRO A 477 10.00 32.64 7.77
C PRO A 477 10.17 33.57 8.98
N LYS A 478 11.42 33.80 9.37
CA LYS A 478 11.75 34.72 10.46
C LYS A 478 11.58 36.17 9.98
N PRO A 479 10.88 37.04 10.72
CA PRO A 479 10.80 38.45 10.39
C PRO A 479 12.21 39.07 10.44
N SER A 480 12.75 39.42 9.29
CA SER A 480 14.04 40.12 9.18
C SER A 480 13.79 41.63 9.27
N GLN A 481 14.51 42.33 10.16
CA GLN A 481 14.57 43.79 10.12
C GLN A 481 15.47 44.33 9.00
N ALA A 482 16.32 43.48 8.42
CA ALA A 482 17.21 43.87 7.34
C ALA A 482 16.44 43.88 6.01
N TYR A 483 15.86 45.04 5.67
CA TYR A 483 15.18 45.32 4.39
C TYR A 483 15.96 44.91 3.12
N ARG A 484 17.28 44.65 3.23
CA ARG A 484 18.17 44.48 2.07
C ARG A 484 18.63 43.06 1.76
N ARG A 485 18.38 42.08 2.62
CA ARG A 485 18.70 40.68 2.28
C ARG A 485 17.38 39.95 2.10
N SER A 486 17.01 39.73 0.83
CA SER A 486 16.10 38.64 0.50
C SER A 486 16.73 37.38 1.10
N GLY A 487 16.24 36.96 2.27
CA GLY A 487 16.81 35.83 2.99
C GLY A 487 16.48 34.57 2.21
N MET A 488 17.42 33.63 2.08
CA MET A 488 17.15 32.38 1.38
C MET A 488 16.01 31.63 2.08
N ILE A 489 15.17 30.91 1.33
CA ILE A 489 14.09 30.10 1.89
C ILE A 489 14.73 28.98 2.73
N PRO A 490 14.46 28.90 4.05
CA PRO A 490 15.02 27.85 4.86
C PRO A 490 14.34 26.52 4.50
N LEU A 491 15.12 25.55 4.04
CA LEU A 491 14.65 24.20 3.74
C LEU A 491 14.83 23.32 4.98
N GLY A 492 13.83 22.50 5.28
CA GLY A 492 13.96 21.49 6.32
C GLY A 492 14.61 20.20 5.80
N PRO A 493 15.00 19.30 6.71
CA PRO A 493 15.61 18.01 6.34
C PRO A 493 14.84 17.20 5.32
N VAL A 494 13.54 17.02 5.58
CA VAL A 494 12.59 16.38 4.69
C VAL A 494 11.50 17.40 4.46
N SER A 495 11.53 18.03 3.29
CA SER A 495 10.68 19.18 3.01
C SER A 495 10.30 19.30 1.54
N LEU A 496 9.11 19.82 1.30
CA LEU A 496 8.63 20.22 -0.02
C LEU A 496 8.29 21.70 0.03
N MET A 497 8.97 22.52 -0.75
CA MET A 497 8.71 23.95 -0.88
C MET A 497 8.16 24.25 -2.27
N LEU A 498 7.12 25.07 -2.32
CA LEU A 498 6.44 25.50 -3.53
C LEU A 498 6.36 27.02 -3.49
N ASP A 499 6.83 27.66 -4.54
CA ASP A 499 6.97 29.11 -4.57
C ASP A 499 5.60 29.83 -4.69
N GLY A 500 5.57 31.13 -4.43
CA GLY A 500 4.31 31.91 -4.46
C GLY A 500 3.66 32.03 -5.84
N SER A 501 4.40 31.74 -6.92
CA SER A 501 3.85 31.70 -8.28
C SER A 501 3.24 30.33 -8.64
N PHE A 502 3.53 29.29 -7.85
CA PHE A 502 3.24 27.90 -8.18
C PHE A 502 3.83 27.45 -9.52
N GLU A 503 4.93 28.06 -9.95
CA GLU A 503 5.71 27.64 -11.12
C GLU A 503 6.82 26.67 -10.73
N TYR A 504 7.33 26.73 -9.50
CA TYR A 504 8.50 25.97 -9.08
C TYR A 504 8.34 25.30 -7.72
N GLY A 505 9.02 24.17 -7.60
CA GLY A 505 9.12 23.42 -6.36
C GLY A 505 10.53 22.95 -6.06
N CYS A 506 10.83 22.75 -4.79
CA CYS A 506 12.05 22.12 -4.30
C CYS A 506 11.69 21.10 -3.23
N PHE A 507 11.99 19.83 -3.48
CA PHE A 507 11.93 18.77 -2.48
C PHE A 507 13.33 18.47 -1.98
N THR A 508 13.53 18.43 -0.66
CA THR A 508 14.81 18.09 -0.03
C THR A 508 14.64 16.87 0.85
N HIS A 509 15.59 15.95 0.76
CA HIS A 509 15.72 14.80 1.62
C HIS A 509 17.16 14.69 2.15
N ASP A 510 17.35 15.07 3.40
CA ASP A 510 18.58 14.92 4.17
C ASP A 510 18.44 13.72 5.11
N TYR A 511 18.83 12.55 4.62
CA TYR A 511 18.84 11.30 5.39
C TYR A 511 19.77 11.40 6.60
N ALA A 512 20.92 12.05 6.43
CA ALA A 512 21.96 12.15 7.46
C ALA A 512 21.53 12.96 8.69
N SER A 513 20.51 13.81 8.59
CA SER A 513 20.02 14.60 9.72
C SER A 513 18.95 13.88 10.56
N SER A 514 18.60 12.64 10.24
CA SER A 514 17.54 11.85 10.91
C SER A 514 16.13 12.47 10.83
N GLY A 515 15.88 13.36 9.87
CA GLY A 515 14.58 13.98 9.62
C GLY A 515 14.34 15.28 10.37
N GLY A 516 13.09 15.76 10.30
CA GLY A 516 12.65 17.04 10.85
C GLY A 516 11.17 16.97 11.24
N ALA A 517 10.34 17.82 10.63
CA ALA A 517 8.88 17.71 10.78
C ALA A 517 8.32 16.47 10.06
N PHE A 518 9.06 15.93 9.09
CA PHE A 518 8.81 14.64 8.49
C PHE A 518 10.00 13.72 8.70
N GLN A 519 9.73 12.43 8.82
CA GLN A 519 10.72 11.37 8.89
C GLN A 519 11.40 11.20 7.54
N THR A 520 12.64 10.70 7.56
CA THR A 520 13.37 10.32 6.35
C THR A 520 12.76 9.08 5.70
N SER A 521 13.07 8.86 4.43
CA SER A 521 12.68 7.67 3.69
C SER A 521 13.18 6.42 4.42
N MET A 522 12.30 5.43 4.55
CA MET A 522 12.72 4.12 5.03
C MET A 522 13.46 3.30 3.96
N VAL A 523 13.40 3.73 2.70
CA VAL A 523 13.82 2.90 1.56
C VAL A 523 14.96 3.53 0.77
N ARG A 524 15.07 4.87 0.77
CA ARG A 524 16.11 5.64 0.09
C ARG A 524 16.99 6.29 1.14
N GLU A 525 17.90 5.48 1.68
CA GLU A 525 18.78 5.84 2.81
C GLU A 525 19.97 6.70 2.38
N TYR A 526 19.71 7.73 1.57
CA TYR A 526 20.72 8.63 1.05
C TYR A 526 20.14 10.04 0.86
N ASN A 527 21.03 11.03 0.77
CA ASN A 527 20.64 12.42 0.61
C ASN A 527 20.33 12.73 -0.86
N PHE A 528 19.20 13.39 -1.12
CA PHE A 528 18.85 13.85 -2.45
C PHE A 528 18.03 15.15 -2.41
N GLN A 529 18.07 15.90 -3.50
CA GLN A 529 17.27 17.10 -3.68
C GLN A 529 16.69 17.13 -5.09
N GLU A 530 15.39 17.31 -5.16
CA GLU A 530 14.65 17.52 -6.41
C GLU A 530 14.29 18.98 -6.54
N ARG A 531 14.48 19.52 -7.74
CA ARG A 531 14.04 20.85 -8.10
C ARG A 531 13.22 20.71 -9.37
N LEU A 532 12.04 21.33 -9.43
CA LEU A 532 11.06 21.03 -10.47
C LEU A 532 10.27 22.25 -10.92
N THR A 533 9.90 22.26 -12.20
CA THR A 533 8.89 23.16 -12.77
C THR A 533 7.54 22.50 -12.63
N LEU A 534 6.63 23.15 -11.92
CA LEU A 534 5.26 22.68 -11.70
C LEU A 534 4.45 22.84 -12.98
N LYS A 535 3.73 21.78 -13.36
CA LYS A 535 2.82 21.74 -14.50
C LYS A 535 1.38 21.55 -14.07
N ALA A 536 1.16 21.01 -12.88
CA ALA A 536 -0.16 20.79 -12.34
C ALA A 536 -0.16 20.87 -10.82
N TRP A 537 -1.27 21.39 -10.29
CA TRP A 537 -1.51 21.57 -8.88
C TRP A 537 -2.98 21.28 -8.61
N ARG A 538 -3.29 20.35 -7.71
CA ARG A 538 -4.66 19.99 -7.38
C ARG A 538 -4.84 19.76 -5.89
N SER A 539 -5.94 20.27 -5.33
CA SER A 539 -6.36 19.97 -3.97
C SER A 539 -7.70 19.27 -3.99
N GLY A 540 -7.82 18.16 -3.26
CA GLY A 540 -9.04 17.37 -3.14
C GLY A 540 -9.43 17.16 -1.68
N ALA A 541 -10.71 17.10 -1.40
CA ALA A 541 -11.24 16.78 -0.08
C ALA A 541 -11.46 15.27 0.06
N ALA A 542 -10.90 14.66 1.12
CA ALA A 542 -11.25 13.30 1.51
C ALA A 542 -12.36 13.36 2.58
N ALA A 543 -13.36 12.48 2.49
CA ALA A 543 -14.43 12.44 3.49
C ALA A 543 -13.90 11.83 4.79
N GLY A 544 -13.57 12.68 5.76
CA GLY A 544 -13.13 12.32 7.11
C GLY A 544 -14.20 12.57 8.18
N THR A 545 -14.20 11.73 9.21
CA THR A 545 -15.17 11.68 10.33
C THR A 545 -15.19 12.96 11.18
N ARG A 546 -16.00 13.94 10.78
CA ARG A 546 -16.74 14.79 11.72
C ARG A 546 -18.15 14.94 11.17
N LYS A 547 -19.02 13.99 11.50
CA LYS A 547 -20.48 14.25 11.45
C LYS A 547 -20.70 15.47 12.34
N GLN A 548 -20.87 16.63 11.73
CA GLN A 548 -21.31 17.84 12.42
C GLN A 548 -22.62 17.45 13.09
N GLY A 549 -22.62 17.45 14.42
CA GLY A 549 -23.84 17.30 15.20
C GLY A 549 -24.72 18.49 14.85
N THR A 550 -25.65 18.29 13.92
CA THR A 550 -26.84 19.11 13.79
C THR A 550 -27.52 19.04 15.14
N LYS A 551 -27.36 20.12 15.93
CA LYS A 551 -28.13 20.37 17.15
C LYS A 551 -29.60 20.51 16.75
N GLN A 552 -30.28 19.39 16.52
CA GLN A 552 -31.73 19.36 16.60
C GLN A 552 -32.08 19.35 18.09
N ASN A 553 -32.48 20.55 18.52
CA ASN A 553 -32.98 20.87 19.83
C ASN A 553 -34.26 20.05 20.07
N ASN A 554 -34.15 18.86 20.66
CA ASN A 554 -35.32 18.17 21.20
C ASN A 554 -35.00 17.70 22.62
N GLY A 555 -35.85 18.15 23.54
CA GLY A 555 -35.65 18.07 24.97
C GLY A 555 -35.67 16.64 25.52
N ARG A 556 -35.00 16.51 26.67
CA ARG A 556 -35.12 15.46 27.69
C ARG A 556 -34.79 14.02 27.24
N GLY A 557 -33.56 13.62 27.58
CA GLY A 557 -33.37 12.53 28.54
C GLY A 557 -33.13 11.11 27.98
N LYS A 558 -31.87 10.81 27.65
CA LYS A 558 -31.07 9.66 28.16
C LYS A 558 -29.78 9.59 27.35
N GLN A 559 -28.65 9.78 28.02
CA GLN A 559 -27.32 9.57 27.45
C GLN A 559 -27.09 8.07 27.30
N GLU A 560 -27.35 7.52 26.12
CA GLU A 560 -26.85 6.20 25.76
C GLU A 560 -25.42 6.35 25.24
N LYS A 561 -24.47 5.95 26.09
CA LYS A 561 -23.03 5.99 25.85
C LYS A 561 -22.68 4.85 24.89
N LEU A 562 -22.87 5.08 23.59
CA LEU A 562 -22.39 4.18 22.52
C LEU A 562 -20.86 4.11 22.59
N LYS A 563 -20.36 3.04 23.21
CA LYS A 563 -18.95 2.68 23.31
C LYS A 563 -18.53 2.11 21.96
N LEU A 564 -17.92 2.94 21.12
CA LEU A 564 -17.30 2.53 19.86
C LEU A 564 -16.03 1.73 20.19
N GLU A 565 -16.16 0.41 20.31
CA GLU A 565 -15.02 -0.52 20.28
C GLU A 565 -14.56 -0.66 18.83
N GLY A 566 -13.60 0.17 18.46
CA GLY A 566 -12.98 0.21 17.15
C GLY A 566 -11.63 0.90 17.22
N GLU A 567 -10.86 0.64 18.28
CA GLU A 567 -9.46 1.02 18.36
C GLU A 567 -8.68 0.14 17.37
N SER A 568 -8.64 0.55 16.09
CA SER A 568 -7.53 0.19 15.21
C SER A 568 -6.31 0.96 15.72
N THR A 569 -5.70 0.43 16.76
CA THR A 569 -4.43 0.90 17.30
C THR A 569 -3.41 0.78 16.18
N TRP A 570 -2.97 1.93 15.67
CA TRP A 570 -1.77 2.03 14.85
C TRP A 570 -0.66 1.30 15.61
N GLY A 571 -0.21 0.17 15.05
CA GLY A 571 0.88 -0.62 15.58
C GLY A 571 2.13 0.26 15.64
N ARG A 572 2.35 0.87 16.80
CA ARG A 572 3.55 1.64 17.10
C ARG A 572 4.68 0.62 17.23
N ALA A 573 5.31 0.26 16.12
CA ALA A 573 6.60 -0.42 16.14
C ALA A 573 7.65 0.56 16.68
N THR A 574 7.67 0.75 18.00
CA THR A 574 8.78 1.42 18.68
C THR A 574 9.98 0.49 18.59
N LEU A 575 10.82 0.71 17.59
CA LEU A 575 12.21 0.24 17.60
C LEU A 575 12.85 0.82 18.87
N LYS A 576 13.19 -0.05 19.81
CA LYS A 576 13.94 0.34 21.01
C LYS A 576 15.30 0.91 20.57
N PRO A 577 15.78 2.03 21.14
CA PRO A 577 17.11 2.53 20.86
C PRO A 577 18.13 1.49 21.31
N THR A 578 18.97 1.03 20.39
CA THR A 578 20.19 0.30 20.71
C THR A 578 21.14 1.25 21.42
N GLU A 579 21.26 1.09 22.73
CA GLU A 579 22.30 1.73 23.54
C GLU A 579 23.67 1.24 23.06
N HIS A 580 24.35 2.08 22.28
CA HIS A 580 25.77 1.93 22.04
C HIS A 580 26.52 2.45 23.28
N TYR A 581 27.20 1.54 23.96
CA TYR A 581 28.31 1.88 24.87
C TYR A 581 29.51 2.40 24.08
#